data_AF-K2EFA7-F1
#
_entry.id   AF-K2EFA7-F1
#
_cell.length_a   1.000
_cell.length_b   1.000
_cell.length_c   1.000
_cell.angle_alpha   90.00
_cell.angle_beta   90.00
_cell.angle_gamma   90.00
#
_symmetry.space_group_name_H-M   'P 1'
#
loop_
_entity.id
_entity.type
_entity.pdbx_description
1 polymer ?
#
loop_
_entity_poly.entity_id
_entity_poly.type
_entity_poly.pdbx_seq_one_letter_code
_entity_poly.pdbx_strand_id
1 'polypeptide(L)'
;MQKVLRFLYQDPAIYGPLFLLSSLVIATPTVMHVDLFLTAAIGFVLSWRWHVRGFCYALVLLGITSIVKHAFLSDEHLWFLGVEGSLALAFFITALTAEQGAQWVQSLESQIAIGKTSCLNLEEALSKFHEETGEQQIAYQEKIALVQKELEELRVEHSSILVLNEVLRKKTKEAQHKSQEIAVGMMGLEAQFKVLQGAFAVNNQELERLLNADTMAALNKQLLEELNETRFDKEQAHLTNEVFRRQHRVEELRAQDALDEVASLKELLSATHEQVRKVEGVRKAQEDVFQKEKTELLQQEAAQRALLEKERHAVTERESAATRRIAELETSQGAERLQYAEGKMAHLSALEPLYKQLKKQFEEKSTVLEETRRSLFLLDTELQGLKMDRSALEMSPLAKEMDTELETLAQKILDLEEENQELQELVTLLTKTIPQKKK
;
A
#
# COMPACT_ATOMS: atom_id res chain seq x y z
N MET A 1 -17.50 74.38 40.76
CA MET A 1 -16.17 74.69 41.35
C MET A 1 -15.10 73.64 40.98
N GLN A 2 -15.34 72.34 41.15
CA GLN A 2 -14.34 71.29 40.83
C GLN A 2 -13.90 71.23 39.34
N LYS A 3 -14.80 71.45 38.37
CA LYS A 3 -14.43 71.51 36.94
C LYS A 3 -13.49 72.68 36.62
N VAL A 4 -13.70 73.83 37.28
CA VAL A 4 -12.85 75.03 37.12
C VAL A 4 -11.48 74.82 37.77
N LEU A 5 -11.44 74.16 38.93
CA LEU A 5 -10.18 73.77 39.58
C LEU A 5 -9.40 72.75 38.75
N ARG A 6 -10.06 71.78 38.11
CA ARG A 6 -9.40 70.85 37.17
C ARG A 6 -8.85 71.59 35.96
N PHE A 7 -9.61 72.52 35.38
CA PHE A 7 -9.17 73.32 34.24
C PHE A 7 -7.95 74.18 34.60
N LEU A 8 -7.98 74.87 35.74
CA LEU A 8 -6.83 75.64 36.25
C LEU A 8 -5.60 74.75 36.50
N TYR A 9 -5.80 73.52 36.97
CA TYR A 9 -4.71 72.58 37.19
C TYR A 9 -4.16 71.97 35.89
N GLN A 10 -4.98 71.87 34.85
CA GLN A 10 -4.61 71.23 33.58
C GLN A 10 -3.80 72.15 32.66
N ASP A 11 -4.09 73.46 32.65
CA ASP A 11 -3.41 74.41 31.76
C ASP A 11 -2.50 75.37 32.53
N PRO A 12 -1.22 74.99 32.78
CA PRO A 12 -0.28 75.84 33.50
C PRO A 12 -0.03 77.19 32.80
N ALA A 13 -0.37 77.30 31.51
CA ALA A 13 -0.34 78.53 30.74
C ALA A 13 -1.22 79.66 31.32
N ILE A 14 -2.24 79.34 32.12
CA ILE A 14 -3.18 80.31 32.68
C ILE A 14 -2.59 81.03 33.92
N TYR A 15 -1.65 80.41 34.63
CA TYR A 15 -1.10 80.98 35.87
C TYR A 15 -0.35 82.30 35.64
N GLY A 16 0.40 82.43 34.54
CA GLY A 16 1.13 83.64 34.19
C GLY A 16 0.22 84.86 33.99
N PRO A 17 -0.76 84.80 33.06
CA PRO A 17 -1.76 85.86 32.87
C PRO A 17 -2.55 86.19 34.14
N LEU A 18 -2.90 85.18 34.95
CA LEU A 18 -3.67 85.38 36.17
C LEU A 18 -2.85 86.11 37.24
N PHE A 19 -1.56 85.79 37.38
CA PHE A 19 -0.64 86.49 38.28
C PHE A 19 -0.35 87.91 37.79
N LEU A 20 -0.25 88.12 36.47
CA LEU A 20 -0.10 89.45 35.90
C LEU A 20 -1.34 90.31 36.16
N LEU A 21 -2.54 89.76 35.96
CA LEU A 21 -3.80 90.45 36.25
C LEU A 21 -3.93 90.79 37.74
N SER A 22 -3.55 89.89 38.65
CA SER A 22 -3.59 90.18 40.09
C SER A 22 -2.61 91.28 40.48
N SER A 23 -1.38 91.25 39.96
CA SER A 23 -0.40 92.33 40.12
C SER A 23 -0.92 93.68 39.60
N LEU A 24 -1.56 93.70 38.43
CA LEU A 24 -2.14 94.92 37.86
C LEU A 24 -3.32 95.44 38.69
N VAL A 25 -4.20 94.57 39.18
CA VAL A 25 -5.33 94.95 40.04
C VAL A 25 -4.82 95.59 41.34
N ILE A 26 -3.79 95.01 41.97
CA ILE A 26 -3.18 95.57 43.18
C ILE A 26 -2.53 96.94 42.89
N ALA A 27 -2.01 97.16 41.68
CA ALA A 27 -1.41 98.43 41.27
C ALA A 27 -2.43 99.53 40.90
N THR A 28 -3.67 99.19 40.51
CA THR A 28 -4.67 100.18 40.05
C THR A 28 -5.02 101.32 41.03
N PRO A 29 -5.18 101.12 42.36
CA PRO A 29 -5.65 102.18 43.25
C PRO A 29 -4.58 103.22 43.62
N THR A 30 -3.29 102.95 43.35
CA THR A 30 -2.16 103.75 43.86
C THR A 30 -1.53 104.70 42.84
N VAL A 31 -2.30 105.08 41.79
CA VAL A 31 -1.96 105.96 40.64
C VAL A 31 -1.89 105.18 39.31
N MET A 32 -2.79 105.51 38.37
CA MET A 32 -2.82 104.92 37.03
C MET A 32 -1.67 105.41 36.16
N HIS A 33 -0.50 104.79 36.28
CA HIS A 33 0.59 104.97 35.32
C HIS A 33 0.33 104.10 34.09
N VAL A 34 -0.19 104.72 33.03
CA VAL A 34 -0.38 104.11 31.70
C VAL A 34 0.88 103.35 31.25
N ASP A 35 2.07 103.86 31.60
CA ASP A 35 3.36 103.24 31.27
C ASP A 35 3.55 101.86 31.88
N LEU A 36 3.05 101.61 33.11
CA LEU A 36 3.17 100.29 33.75
C LEU A 36 2.30 99.26 33.05
N PHE A 37 1.08 99.62 32.65
CA PHE A 37 0.20 98.76 31.86
C PHE A 37 0.80 98.45 30.49
N LEU A 38 1.39 99.46 29.82
CA LEU A 38 2.06 99.26 28.54
C LEU A 38 3.26 98.32 28.68
N THR A 39 4.09 98.53 29.70
CA THR A 39 5.26 97.69 29.99
C THR A 39 4.85 96.27 30.36
N ALA A 40 3.77 96.10 31.14
CA ALA A 40 3.18 94.80 31.47
C ALA A 40 2.66 94.08 30.22
N ALA A 41 1.93 94.77 29.34
CA ALA A 41 1.41 94.21 28.11
C ALA A 41 2.53 93.79 27.14
N ILE A 42 3.51 94.67 26.91
CA ILE A 42 4.66 94.37 26.04
C ILE A 42 5.49 93.24 26.62
N GLY A 43 5.81 93.30 27.92
CA GLY A 43 6.59 92.27 28.61
C GLY A 43 5.89 90.90 28.62
N PHE A 44 4.57 90.88 28.75
CA PHE A 44 3.77 89.66 28.63
C PHE A 44 3.87 89.06 27.23
N VAL A 45 3.64 89.86 26.18
CA VAL A 45 3.73 89.39 24.79
C VAL A 45 5.15 88.90 24.46
N LEU A 46 6.18 89.63 24.93
CA LEU A 46 7.57 89.22 24.75
C LEU A 46 7.83 87.86 25.41
N SER A 47 7.45 87.71 26.68
CA SER A 47 7.67 86.49 27.47
C SER A 47 6.89 85.30 26.92
N TRP A 48 5.66 85.53 26.45
CA TRP A 48 4.84 84.50 25.81
C TRP A 48 5.44 84.04 24.47
N ARG A 49 5.87 84.98 23.62
CA ARG A 49 6.28 84.68 22.25
C ARG A 49 7.70 84.12 22.14
N TRP A 50 8.61 84.60 22.99
CA TRP A 50 10.04 84.26 22.97
C TRP A 50 10.53 83.57 24.25
N HIS A 51 9.62 83.12 25.11
CA HIS A 51 9.94 82.30 26.29
C HIS A 51 10.98 82.98 27.19
N VAL A 52 12.00 82.26 27.64
CA VAL A 52 13.09 82.77 28.49
C VAL A 52 13.83 83.97 27.87
N ARG A 53 14.05 83.97 26.54
CA ARG A 53 14.68 85.12 25.86
C ARG A 53 13.77 86.35 25.91
N GLY A 54 12.47 86.13 25.72
CA GLY A 54 11.43 87.14 25.85
C GLY A 54 11.36 87.74 27.26
N PHE A 55 11.46 86.88 28.28
CA PHE A 55 11.55 87.30 29.67
C PHE A 55 12.77 88.19 29.94
N CYS A 56 13.95 87.86 29.42
CA CYS A 56 15.12 88.72 29.55
C CYS A 56 14.89 90.11 28.92
N TYR A 57 14.26 90.18 27.75
CA TYR A 57 13.89 91.47 27.13
C TYR A 57 12.86 92.24 27.96
N ALA A 58 11.87 91.54 28.53
CA ALA A 58 10.87 92.12 29.41
C ALA A 58 11.49 92.67 30.70
N LEU A 59 12.47 91.99 31.30
CA LEU A 59 13.21 92.48 32.47
C LEU A 59 14.06 93.70 32.16
N VAL A 60 14.73 93.74 31.01
CA VAL A 60 15.52 94.92 30.59
C VAL A 60 14.59 96.11 30.39
N LEU A 61 13.45 95.91 29.70
CA LEU A 61 12.45 96.95 29.52
C LEU A 61 11.90 97.46 30.87
N LEU A 62 11.53 96.54 31.76
CA LEU A 62 11.03 96.86 33.09
C LEU A 62 12.08 97.63 33.90
N GLY A 63 13.34 97.18 33.88
CA GLY A 63 14.45 97.84 34.57
C GLY A 63 14.71 99.26 34.07
N ILE A 64 14.68 99.49 32.75
CA ILE A 64 14.82 100.84 32.18
C ILE A 64 13.66 101.74 32.65
N THR A 65 12.42 101.24 32.59
CA THR A 65 11.24 102.02 33.03
C THR A 65 11.25 102.30 34.53
N SER A 66 11.74 101.34 35.34
CA SER A 66 11.90 101.43 36.78
C SER A 66 12.92 102.51 37.14
N ILE A 67 14.13 102.46 36.55
CA ILE A 67 15.19 103.45 36.80
C ILE A 67 14.69 104.87 36.49
N VAL A 68 14.01 105.07 35.36
CA VAL A 68 13.46 106.39 34.99
C VAL A 68 12.40 106.85 36.00
N LYS A 69 11.48 105.98 36.43
CA LYS A 69 10.42 106.35 37.37
C LYS A 69 10.95 106.64 38.77
N HIS A 70 11.82 105.79 39.30
CA HIS A 70 12.42 105.96 40.61
C HIS A 70 13.35 107.17 40.69
N ALA A 71 14.01 107.55 39.59
CA ALA A 71 14.89 108.71 39.58
C ALA A 71 14.13 110.05 39.59
N PHE A 72 12.89 110.12 39.09
CA PHE A 72 12.24 111.40 38.78
C PHE A 72 10.84 111.63 39.37
N LEU A 73 10.07 110.58 39.73
CA LEU A 73 8.61 110.72 39.83
C LEU A 73 7.92 110.23 41.10
N SER A 74 8.61 109.59 42.05
CA SER A 74 7.87 108.87 43.11
C SER A 74 8.47 108.99 44.51
N ASP A 75 7.64 109.37 45.49
CA ASP A 75 7.99 109.37 46.91
C ASP A 75 7.87 107.97 47.55
N GLU A 76 7.22 107.01 46.86
CA GLU A 76 6.90 105.67 47.37
C GLU A 76 7.75 104.55 46.72
N HIS A 77 9.07 104.70 46.68
CA HIS A 77 9.96 103.78 45.97
C HIS A 77 9.80 102.30 46.38
N LEU A 78 9.54 102.01 47.66
CA LEU A 78 9.46 100.63 48.13
C LEU A 78 8.20 99.90 47.63
N TRP A 79 7.08 100.61 47.49
CA TRP A 79 5.84 100.06 46.96
C TRP A 79 5.97 99.73 45.47
N PHE A 80 6.50 100.67 44.67
CA PHE A 80 6.70 100.45 43.24
C PHE A 80 7.69 99.32 42.94
N LEU A 81 8.78 99.21 43.72
CA LEU A 81 9.71 98.10 43.60
C LEU A 81 9.03 96.74 43.86
N GLY A 82 8.10 96.68 44.81
CA GLY A 82 7.30 95.49 45.09
C GLY A 82 6.39 95.11 43.93
N VAL A 83 5.69 96.08 43.33
CA VAL A 83 4.82 95.87 42.16
C VAL A 83 5.65 95.42 40.95
N GLU A 84 6.78 96.06 40.67
CA GLU A 84 7.69 95.68 39.58
C GLU A 84 8.30 94.29 39.80
N GLY A 85 8.70 93.96 41.03
CA GLY A 85 9.14 92.62 41.40
C GLY A 85 8.06 91.56 41.17
N SER A 86 6.80 91.87 41.47
CA SER A 86 5.67 90.97 41.17
C SER A 86 5.43 90.81 39.65
N LEU A 87 5.59 91.87 38.86
CA LEU A 87 5.51 91.79 37.39
C LEU A 87 6.66 90.97 36.80
N ALA A 88 7.88 91.11 37.31
CA ALA A 88 9.02 90.29 36.93
C ALA A 88 8.75 88.80 37.20
N LEU A 89 8.18 88.46 38.36
CA LEU A 89 7.75 87.10 38.67
C LEU A 89 6.63 86.61 37.73
N ALA A 90 5.67 87.47 37.39
CA ALA A 90 4.61 87.16 36.42
C ALA A 90 5.19 86.79 35.04
N PHE A 91 6.16 87.57 34.56
CA PHE A 91 6.84 87.31 33.30
C PHE A 91 7.64 86.01 33.35
N PHE A 92 8.33 85.75 34.47
CA PHE A 92 9.09 84.52 34.66
C PHE A 92 8.19 83.28 34.61
N ILE A 93 7.08 83.30 35.36
CA ILE A 93 6.08 82.23 35.35
C ILE A 93 5.53 82.03 33.93
N THR A 94 5.18 83.12 33.24
CA THR A 94 4.66 83.06 31.86
C THR A 94 5.68 82.44 30.89
N ALA A 95 6.95 82.80 30.99
CA ALA A 95 8.01 82.26 30.13
C ALA A 95 8.26 80.77 30.38
N LEU A 96 8.29 80.35 31.65
CA LEU A 96 8.47 78.94 32.02
C LEU A 96 7.28 78.08 31.59
N THR A 97 6.04 78.56 31.78
CA THR A 97 4.85 77.79 31.41
C THR A 97 4.71 77.65 29.90
N ALA A 98 5.07 78.69 29.14
CA ALA A 98 5.16 78.60 27.68
C ALA A 98 6.22 77.57 27.24
N GLU A 99 7.38 77.52 27.90
CA GLU A 99 8.48 76.61 27.52
C GLU A 99 8.14 75.16 27.83
N GLN A 100 7.57 74.91 29.02
CA GLN A 100 7.04 73.59 29.38
C GLN A 100 5.93 73.15 28.42
N GLY A 101 5.05 74.07 28.03
CA GLY A 101 4.01 73.80 27.03
C GLY A 101 4.60 73.39 25.68
N ALA A 102 5.60 74.11 25.19
CA ALA A 102 6.28 73.79 23.93
C ALA A 102 7.00 72.43 23.98
N GLN A 103 7.71 72.13 25.07
CA GLN A 103 8.37 70.83 25.27
C GLN A 103 7.37 69.68 25.33
N TRP A 104 6.23 69.89 26.00
CA TRP A 104 5.16 68.89 26.08
C TRP A 104 4.53 68.63 24.71
N VAL A 105 4.24 69.68 23.93
CA VAL A 105 3.74 69.54 22.55
C VAL A 105 4.74 68.78 21.68
N GLN A 106 6.04 69.10 21.76
CA GLN A 106 7.07 68.38 21.00
C GLN A 106 7.17 66.90 21.42
N SER A 107 7.04 66.61 22.72
CA SER A 107 6.99 65.25 23.25
C SER A 107 5.77 64.49 22.70
N LEU A 108 4.58 65.11 22.71
CA LEU A 108 3.38 64.54 22.12
C LEU A 108 3.52 64.29 20.62
N GLU A 109 4.06 65.24 19.86
CA GLU A 109 4.33 65.07 18.43
C GLU A 109 5.28 63.90 18.18
N SER A 110 6.33 63.76 19.00
CA SER A 110 7.25 62.62 18.92
C SER A 110 6.58 61.28 19.24
N GLN A 111 5.70 61.24 20.25
CA GLN A 111 4.93 60.05 20.60
C GLN A 111 3.92 59.68 19.51
N ILE A 112 3.24 60.67 18.93
CA ILE A 112 2.33 60.47 17.79
C ILE A 112 3.11 59.95 16.58
N ALA A 113 4.30 60.49 16.30
CA ALA A 113 5.14 60.03 15.21
C ALA A 113 5.60 58.57 15.42
N ILE A 114 6.06 58.22 16.63
CA ILE A 114 6.43 56.85 16.99
C ILE A 114 5.22 55.92 16.87
N GLY A 115 4.08 56.32 17.40
CA GLY A 115 2.82 55.58 17.29
C GLY A 115 2.45 55.30 15.84
N LYS A 116 2.51 56.33 14.97
CA LYS A 116 2.25 56.20 13.54
C LYS A 116 3.21 55.21 12.86
N THR A 117 4.51 55.27 13.16
CA THR A 117 5.47 54.31 12.60
C THR A 117 5.23 52.88 13.09
N SER A 118 4.84 52.71 14.35
CA SER A 118 4.48 51.41 14.91
C SER A 118 3.23 50.83 14.23
N CYS A 119 2.20 51.65 14.02
CA CYS A 119 1.00 51.25 13.27
C CYS A 119 1.33 50.83 11.84
N LEU A 120 2.17 51.60 11.11
CA LEU A 120 2.59 51.24 9.76
C LEU A 120 3.38 49.91 9.73
N ASN A 121 4.27 49.68 10.70
CA ASN A 121 5.01 48.42 10.80
C ASN A 121 4.08 47.23 11.11
N LEU A 122 3.06 47.43 11.95
CA LEU A 122 2.04 46.41 12.23
C LEU A 122 1.14 46.13 11.02
N GLU A 123 0.77 47.16 10.26
CA GLU A 123 0.03 47.01 9.00
C GLU A 123 0.85 46.22 7.96
N GLU A 124 2.15 46.51 7.82
CA GLU A 124 3.05 45.76 6.94
C GLU A 124 3.20 44.30 7.39
N ALA A 125 3.38 44.05 8.69
CA ALA A 125 3.46 42.70 9.25
C ALA A 125 2.16 41.91 9.02
N LEU A 126 1.01 42.56 9.20
CA LEU A 126 -0.30 41.96 8.95
C LEU A 126 -0.52 41.65 7.47
N SER A 127 -0.07 42.53 6.56
CA SER A 127 -0.09 42.28 5.11
C SER A 127 0.76 41.06 4.73
N LYS A 128 1.99 40.96 5.25
CA LYS A 128 2.86 39.79 5.01
C LYS A 128 2.25 38.50 5.54
N PHE A 129 1.64 38.55 6.73
CA PHE A 129 0.95 37.39 7.29
C PHE A 129 -0.23 36.93 6.42
N HIS A 130 -0.99 37.87 5.81
CA HIS A 130 -2.06 37.53 4.87
C HIS A 130 -1.53 36.92 3.57
N GLU A 131 -0.41 37.42 3.03
CA GLU A 131 0.26 36.85 1.86
C GLU A 131 0.74 35.42 2.14
N GLU A 132 1.45 35.20 3.25
CA GLU A 132 1.91 33.86 3.66
C GLU A 132 0.75 32.88 3.87
N THR A 133 -0.35 33.34 4.50
CA THR A 133 -1.55 32.52 4.69
C THR A 133 -2.21 32.17 3.35
N GLY A 134 -2.24 33.12 2.40
CA GLY A 134 -2.74 32.92 1.05
C GLY A 134 -1.92 31.89 0.27
N GLU A 135 -0.59 31.99 0.33
CA GLU A 135 0.32 31.02 -0.28
C GLU A 135 0.15 29.61 0.30
N GLN A 136 0.02 29.49 1.62
CA GLN A 136 -0.27 28.21 2.27
C GLN A 136 -1.61 27.63 1.83
N GLN A 137 -2.65 28.46 1.73
CA GLN A 137 -3.96 28.01 1.27
C GLN A 137 -3.92 27.48 -0.16
N ILE A 138 -3.19 28.16 -1.06
CA ILE A 138 -2.97 27.70 -2.45
C ILE A 138 -2.23 26.36 -2.44
N ALA A 139 -1.14 26.23 -1.67
CA ALA A 139 -0.39 24.98 -1.57
C ALA A 139 -1.23 23.81 -1.03
N TYR A 140 -2.14 24.07 -0.07
CA TYR A 140 -3.06 23.05 0.42
C TYR A 140 -4.11 22.67 -0.63
N GLN A 141 -4.62 23.63 -1.41
CA GLN A 141 -5.55 23.35 -2.51
C GLN A 141 -4.89 22.50 -3.61
N GLU A 142 -3.63 22.78 -3.95
CA GLU A 142 -2.87 21.97 -4.91
C GLU A 142 -2.66 20.54 -4.40
N LYS A 143 -2.33 20.36 -3.12
CA LYS A 143 -2.23 19.03 -2.49
C LYS A 143 -3.56 18.27 -2.53
N ILE A 144 -4.68 18.95 -2.25
CA ILE A 144 -6.02 18.34 -2.32
C ILE A 144 -6.33 17.91 -3.75
N ALA A 145 -6.03 18.76 -4.75
CA ALA A 145 -6.25 18.43 -6.16
C ALA A 145 -5.41 17.23 -6.61
N LEU A 146 -4.15 17.14 -6.15
CA LEU A 146 -3.28 16.00 -6.43
C LEU A 146 -3.83 14.70 -5.83
N VAL A 147 -4.24 14.73 -4.56
CA VAL A 147 -4.82 13.55 -3.89
C VAL A 147 -6.14 13.13 -4.55
N GLN A 148 -6.98 14.07 -4.99
CA GLN A 148 -8.21 13.77 -5.73
C GLN A 148 -7.90 13.07 -7.05
N LYS A 149 -6.88 13.54 -7.79
CA LYS A 149 -6.43 12.90 -9.03
C LYS A 149 -5.91 11.48 -8.78
N GLU A 150 -5.08 11.27 -7.76
CA GLU A 150 -4.60 9.93 -7.38
C GLU A 150 -5.76 8.99 -7.01
N LEU A 151 -6.78 9.49 -6.32
CA LEU A 151 -7.98 8.72 -5.97
C LEU A 151 -8.78 8.33 -7.22
N GLU A 152 -8.92 9.24 -8.18
CA GLU A 152 -9.55 8.94 -9.47
C GLU A 152 -8.78 7.89 -10.27
N GLU A 153 -7.45 7.99 -10.33
CA GLU A 153 -6.59 6.99 -10.97
C GLU A 153 -6.75 5.61 -10.31
N LEU A 154 -6.68 5.53 -8.98
CA LEU A 154 -6.91 4.29 -8.22
C LEU A 154 -8.31 3.73 -8.44
N ARG A 155 -9.33 4.58 -8.58
CA ARG A 155 -10.71 4.15 -8.87
C ARG A 155 -10.81 3.54 -10.27
N VAL A 156 -10.12 4.13 -11.25
CA VAL A 156 -10.04 3.58 -12.62
C VAL A 156 -9.32 2.23 -12.61
N GLU A 157 -8.18 2.13 -11.93
CA GLU A 157 -7.45 0.86 -11.78
C GLU A 157 -8.29 -0.22 -11.11
N HIS A 158 -8.96 0.10 -10.01
CA HIS A 158 -9.87 -0.81 -9.32
C HIS A 158 -11.00 -1.29 -10.24
N SER A 159 -11.58 -0.39 -11.03
CA SER A 159 -12.61 -0.76 -12.02
C SER A 159 -12.08 -1.71 -13.10
N SER A 160 -10.84 -1.51 -13.56
CA SER A 160 -10.15 -2.39 -14.51
C SER A 160 -9.93 -3.79 -13.92
N ILE A 161 -9.50 -3.87 -12.66
CA ILE A 161 -9.32 -5.13 -11.93
C ILE A 161 -10.65 -5.89 -11.81
N LEU A 162 -11.76 -5.19 -11.53
CA LEU A 162 -13.08 -5.82 -11.48
C LEU A 162 -13.51 -6.41 -12.83
N VAL A 163 -13.28 -5.67 -13.92
CA VAL A 163 -13.55 -6.16 -15.29
C VAL A 163 -12.69 -7.39 -15.60
N LEU A 164 -11.39 -7.36 -15.28
CA LEU A 164 -10.50 -8.49 -15.48
C LEU A 164 -10.96 -9.73 -14.69
N ASN A 165 -11.36 -9.55 -13.43
CA ASN A 165 -11.92 -10.62 -12.61
C ASN A 165 -13.20 -11.21 -13.21
N GLU A 166 -14.07 -10.38 -13.81
CA GLU A 166 -15.26 -10.88 -14.49
C GLU A 166 -14.91 -11.68 -15.75
N VAL A 167 -13.94 -11.22 -16.55
CA VAL A 167 -13.43 -11.93 -17.72
C VAL A 167 -12.82 -13.27 -17.31
N LEU A 168 -11.98 -13.30 -16.27
CA LEU A 168 -11.39 -14.53 -15.75
C LEU A 168 -12.48 -15.49 -15.25
N ARG A 169 -13.48 -15.01 -14.51
CA ARG A 169 -14.62 -15.84 -14.08
C ARG A 169 -15.37 -16.45 -15.26
N LYS A 170 -15.62 -15.67 -16.33
CA LYS A 170 -16.25 -16.19 -17.57
C LYS A 170 -15.36 -17.23 -18.25
N LYS A 171 -14.07 -16.98 -18.39
CA LYS A 171 -13.11 -17.92 -18.99
C LYS A 171 -12.96 -19.20 -18.19
N THR A 172 -12.95 -19.13 -16.86
CA THR A 172 -12.94 -20.31 -15.98
C THR A 172 -14.21 -21.14 -16.16
N LYS A 173 -15.39 -20.49 -16.25
CA LYS A 173 -16.66 -21.18 -16.55
C LYS A 173 -16.65 -21.85 -17.92
N GLU A 174 -16.17 -21.16 -18.96
CA GLU A 174 -16.00 -21.73 -20.31
C GLU A 174 -15.06 -22.94 -20.30
N ALA A 175 -13.92 -22.84 -19.61
CA ALA A 175 -12.95 -23.92 -19.49
C ALA A 175 -13.53 -25.12 -18.72
N GLN A 176 -14.28 -24.86 -17.64
CA GLN A 176 -14.97 -25.89 -16.88
C GLN A 176 -16.03 -26.60 -17.73
N HIS A 177 -16.79 -25.85 -18.52
CA HIS A 177 -17.78 -26.42 -19.45
C HIS A 177 -17.09 -27.32 -20.50
N LYS A 178 -16.03 -26.83 -21.15
CA LYS A 178 -15.25 -27.62 -22.11
C LYS A 178 -14.65 -28.88 -21.47
N SER A 179 -14.16 -28.77 -20.23
CA SER A 179 -13.67 -29.92 -19.48
C SER A 179 -14.78 -30.95 -19.21
N GLN A 180 -16.00 -30.49 -18.91
CA GLN A 180 -17.16 -31.37 -18.75
C GLN A 180 -17.56 -32.03 -20.08
N GLU A 181 -17.60 -31.27 -21.17
CA GLU A 181 -17.85 -31.80 -22.52
C GLU A 181 -16.83 -32.89 -22.90
N ILE A 182 -15.54 -32.64 -22.66
CA ILE A 182 -14.47 -33.62 -22.90
C ILE A 182 -14.67 -34.86 -22.01
N ALA A 183 -14.99 -34.69 -20.73
CA ALA A 183 -15.23 -35.81 -19.83
C ALA A 183 -16.42 -36.67 -20.29
N VAL A 184 -17.52 -36.05 -20.74
CA VAL A 184 -18.67 -36.75 -21.33
C VAL A 184 -18.25 -37.47 -22.62
N GLY A 185 -17.47 -36.81 -23.49
CA GLY A 185 -16.93 -37.42 -24.71
C GLY A 185 -16.03 -38.63 -24.42
N MET A 186 -15.17 -38.54 -23.39
CA MET A 186 -14.32 -39.64 -22.93
C MET A 186 -15.14 -40.81 -22.40
N MET A 187 -16.17 -40.55 -21.59
CA MET A 187 -17.10 -41.60 -21.13
C MET A 187 -17.79 -42.30 -22.32
N GLY A 188 -18.17 -41.54 -23.34
CA GLY A 188 -18.74 -42.09 -24.58
C GLY A 188 -17.75 -42.98 -25.35
N LEU A 189 -16.50 -42.55 -25.49
CA LEU A 189 -15.43 -43.34 -26.11
C LEU A 189 -15.10 -44.60 -25.31
N GLU A 190 -15.07 -44.51 -23.98
CA GLU A 190 -14.83 -45.67 -23.12
C GLU A 190 -15.96 -46.71 -23.26
N ALA A 191 -17.22 -46.25 -23.34
CA ALA A 191 -18.35 -47.12 -23.62
C ALA A 191 -18.22 -47.80 -25.00
N GLN A 192 -17.85 -47.05 -26.04
CA GLN A 192 -17.59 -47.62 -27.37
C GLN A 192 -16.44 -48.63 -27.35
N PHE A 193 -15.37 -48.33 -26.63
CA PHE A 193 -14.24 -49.22 -26.47
C PHE A 193 -14.65 -50.53 -25.79
N LYS A 194 -15.46 -50.48 -24.72
CA LYS A 194 -16.01 -51.67 -24.05
C LYS A 194 -16.88 -52.51 -24.98
N VAL A 195 -17.72 -51.86 -25.81
CA VAL A 195 -18.54 -52.56 -26.82
C VAL A 195 -17.65 -53.27 -27.84
N LEU A 196 -16.64 -52.59 -28.38
CA LEU A 196 -15.69 -53.16 -29.33
C LEU A 196 -14.87 -54.30 -28.72
N GLN A 197 -14.44 -54.16 -27.47
CA GLN A 197 -13.72 -55.19 -26.74
C GLN A 197 -14.61 -56.43 -26.53
N GLY A 198 -15.89 -56.23 -26.21
CA GLY A 198 -16.88 -57.31 -26.14
C GLY A 198 -17.07 -58.02 -27.49
N ALA A 199 -17.23 -57.25 -28.58
CA ALA A 199 -17.35 -57.81 -29.93
C ALA A 199 -16.09 -58.58 -30.35
N PHE A 200 -14.90 -58.08 -30.01
CA PHE A 200 -13.63 -58.76 -30.27
C PHE A 200 -13.54 -60.08 -29.50
N ALA A 201 -13.97 -60.11 -28.23
CA ALA A 201 -14.00 -61.34 -27.44
C ALA A 201 -14.94 -62.39 -28.05
N VAL A 202 -16.13 -61.98 -28.52
CA VAL A 202 -17.06 -62.88 -29.23
C VAL A 202 -16.45 -63.41 -30.51
N ASN A 203 -15.84 -62.55 -31.34
CA ASN A 203 -15.18 -62.97 -32.57
C ASN A 203 -14.01 -63.93 -32.31
N ASN A 204 -13.21 -63.71 -31.27
CA ASN A 204 -12.14 -64.65 -30.89
C ASN A 204 -12.71 -66.00 -30.44
N GLN A 205 -13.82 -66.00 -29.69
CA GLN A 205 -14.48 -67.23 -29.29
C GLN A 205 -15.03 -67.99 -30.51
N GLU A 206 -15.58 -67.29 -31.50
CA GLU A 206 -16.00 -67.90 -32.77
C GLU A 206 -14.82 -68.43 -33.58
N LEU A 207 -13.70 -67.70 -33.62
CA LEU A 207 -12.47 -68.15 -34.25
C LEU A 207 -11.96 -69.44 -33.60
N GLU A 208 -11.93 -69.51 -32.27
CA GLU A 208 -11.58 -70.73 -31.52
C GLU A 208 -12.54 -71.88 -31.80
N ARG A 209 -13.86 -71.61 -31.91
CA ARG A 209 -14.85 -72.62 -32.29
C ARG A 209 -14.59 -73.16 -33.70
N LEU A 210 -14.27 -72.30 -34.65
CA LEU A 210 -13.94 -72.71 -36.03
C LEU A 210 -12.63 -73.50 -36.08
N LEU A 211 -11.60 -73.06 -35.37
CA LEU A 211 -10.34 -73.80 -35.20
C LEU A 211 -10.60 -75.20 -34.62
N ASN A 212 -11.44 -75.30 -33.59
CA ASN A 212 -11.82 -76.58 -33.00
C ASN A 212 -12.70 -77.42 -33.94
N ALA A 213 -13.52 -76.81 -34.79
CA ALA A 213 -14.27 -77.53 -35.82
C ALA A 213 -13.33 -78.10 -36.89
N ASP A 214 -12.29 -77.35 -37.29
CA ASP A 214 -11.27 -77.79 -38.23
C ASP A 214 -10.40 -78.91 -37.65
N THR A 215 -10.03 -78.83 -36.36
CA THR A 215 -9.32 -79.93 -35.70
C THR A 215 -10.19 -81.18 -35.59
N MET A 216 -11.49 -81.04 -35.30
CA MET A 216 -12.44 -82.16 -35.30
C MET A 216 -12.67 -82.73 -36.70
N ALA A 217 -12.65 -81.90 -37.75
CA ALA A 217 -12.70 -82.36 -39.13
C ALA A 217 -11.43 -83.14 -39.53
N ALA A 218 -10.25 -82.67 -39.10
CA ALA A 218 -8.99 -83.38 -39.30
C ALA A 218 -8.98 -84.72 -38.55
N LEU A 219 -9.47 -84.75 -37.32
CA LEU A 219 -9.53 -85.96 -36.50
C LEU A 219 -10.54 -86.99 -37.04
N ASN A 220 -11.68 -86.53 -37.56
CA ASN A 220 -12.63 -87.38 -38.28
C ASN A 220 -12.05 -87.96 -39.57
N LYS A 221 -11.24 -87.17 -40.30
CA LYS A 221 -10.52 -87.66 -41.48
C LYS A 221 -9.52 -88.76 -41.11
N GLN A 222 -8.76 -88.54 -40.03
CA GLN A 222 -7.78 -89.51 -39.53
C GLN A 222 -8.45 -90.81 -39.06
N LEU A 223 -9.57 -90.72 -38.34
CA LEU A 223 -10.37 -91.90 -37.95
C LEU A 223 -10.95 -92.65 -39.14
N LEU A 224 -11.34 -91.94 -40.21
CA LEU A 224 -11.79 -92.57 -41.46
C LEU A 224 -10.65 -93.30 -42.17
N GLU A 225 -9.43 -92.75 -42.14
CA GLU A 225 -8.23 -93.39 -42.66
C GLU A 225 -7.89 -94.66 -41.85
N GLU A 226 -7.87 -94.58 -40.52
CA GLU A 226 -7.67 -95.75 -39.63
C GLU A 226 -8.75 -96.83 -39.81
N LEU A 227 -10.01 -96.42 -40.01
CA LEU A 227 -11.12 -97.36 -40.23
C LEU A 227 -11.02 -98.05 -41.60
N ASN A 228 -10.43 -97.39 -42.59
CA ASN A 228 -10.15 -97.99 -43.89
C ASN A 228 -8.93 -98.91 -43.84
N GLU A 229 -7.86 -98.54 -43.13
CA GLU A 229 -6.69 -99.41 -42.90
C GLU A 229 -7.10 -100.68 -42.16
N THR A 230 -7.86 -100.56 -41.08
CA THR A 230 -8.34 -101.74 -40.32
C THR A 230 -9.28 -102.64 -41.13
N ARG A 231 -10.04 -102.09 -42.08
CA ARG A 231 -10.83 -102.90 -43.05
C ARG A 231 -9.92 -103.64 -44.02
N PHE A 232 -8.91 -102.96 -44.54
CA PHE A 232 -7.91 -103.55 -45.44
C PHE A 232 -7.14 -104.69 -44.76
N ASP A 233 -6.65 -104.47 -43.53
CA ASP A 233 -5.96 -105.49 -42.74
C ASP A 233 -6.85 -106.70 -42.44
N LYS A 234 -8.14 -106.46 -42.16
CA LYS A 234 -9.11 -107.53 -41.90
C LYS A 234 -9.42 -108.35 -43.15
N GLU A 235 -9.51 -107.72 -44.32
CA GLU A 235 -9.62 -108.44 -45.61
C GLU A 235 -8.35 -109.21 -45.95
N GLN A 236 -7.17 -108.62 -45.69
CA GLN A 236 -5.89 -109.27 -45.90
C GLN A 236 -5.70 -110.49 -44.97
N ALA A 237 -6.15 -110.38 -43.71
CA ALA A 237 -6.21 -111.48 -42.74
C ALA A 237 -7.23 -112.57 -43.14
N HIS A 238 -8.35 -112.19 -43.77
CA HIS A 238 -9.32 -113.15 -44.30
C HIS A 238 -8.73 -113.95 -45.47
N LEU A 239 -8.05 -113.27 -46.41
CA LEU A 239 -7.39 -113.89 -47.57
C LEU A 239 -6.24 -114.83 -47.14
N THR A 240 -5.43 -114.44 -46.15
CA THR A 240 -4.37 -115.31 -45.62
C THR A 240 -4.94 -116.54 -44.92
N ASN A 241 -6.02 -116.41 -44.15
CA ASN A 241 -6.72 -117.56 -43.56
C ASN A 241 -7.34 -118.49 -44.62
N GLU A 242 -7.81 -117.94 -45.73
CA GLU A 242 -8.36 -118.74 -46.83
C GLU A 242 -7.27 -119.55 -47.56
N VAL A 243 -6.08 -118.96 -47.75
CA VAL A 243 -4.89 -119.63 -48.30
C VAL A 243 -4.41 -120.74 -47.35
N PHE A 244 -4.40 -120.48 -46.04
CA PHE A 244 -4.01 -121.46 -45.02
C PHE A 244 -4.92 -122.70 -45.02
N ARG A 245 -6.24 -122.51 -45.20
CA ARG A 245 -7.19 -123.63 -45.33
C ARG A 245 -7.01 -124.44 -46.62
N ARG A 246 -6.52 -123.82 -47.70
CA ARG A 246 -6.22 -124.54 -48.95
C ARG A 246 -4.94 -125.36 -48.86
N GLN A 247 -3.92 -124.91 -48.11
CA GLN A 247 -2.69 -125.67 -47.86
C GLN A 247 -2.92 -126.89 -46.96
N HIS A 248 -3.68 -126.75 -45.86
CA HIS A 248 -3.98 -127.88 -44.97
C HIS A 248 -4.72 -129.04 -45.67
N ARG A 249 -5.56 -128.72 -46.67
CA ARG A 249 -6.29 -129.73 -47.45
C ARG A 249 -5.42 -130.51 -48.44
N VAL A 250 -4.24 -129.99 -48.79
CA VAL A 250 -3.25 -130.66 -49.67
C VAL A 250 -2.30 -131.53 -48.86
N GLU A 251 -2.04 -131.19 -47.60
CA GLU A 251 -1.18 -131.97 -46.71
C GLU A 251 -1.89 -133.21 -46.11
N GLU A 252 -3.19 -133.13 -45.81
CA GLU A 252 -3.97 -134.30 -45.35
C GLU A 252 -4.08 -135.43 -46.40
N LEU A 253 -4.07 -135.11 -47.70
CA LEU A 253 -4.11 -136.10 -48.78
C LEU A 253 -2.75 -136.75 -49.10
N ARG A 254 -1.64 -136.24 -48.54
CA ARG A 254 -0.28 -136.83 -48.69
C ARG A 254 0.14 -137.73 -47.52
N ALA A 255 -0.58 -137.66 -46.39
CA ALA A 255 -0.29 -138.46 -45.20
C ALA A 255 -0.89 -139.88 -45.23
N GLN A 256 -1.73 -140.20 -46.22
CA GLN A 256 -2.49 -141.46 -46.28
C GLN A 256 -1.87 -142.53 -47.21
N ASP A 257 -0.89 -142.17 -48.04
CA ASP A 257 -0.17 -143.08 -48.96
C ASP A 257 1.25 -143.47 -48.47
N ALA A 258 1.68 -143.01 -47.28
CA ALA A 258 3.05 -143.18 -46.78
C ALA A 258 3.20 -144.22 -45.64
N LEU A 259 2.19 -145.07 -45.39
CA LEU A 259 2.18 -146.02 -44.27
C LEU A 259 2.44 -147.49 -44.63
N ASP A 260 2.57 -147.85 -45.92
CA ASP A 260 2.78 -149.24 -46.36
C ASP A 260 4.15 -149.54 -47.02
N GLU A 261 5.09 -148.60 -47.08
CA GLU A 261 6.44 -148.86 -47.58
C GLU A 261 7.54 -148.43 -46.60
N VAL A 262 8.48 -149.35 -46.40
CA VAL A 262 9.81 -149.15 -45.79
C VAL A 262 9.91 -149.39 -44.27
N ALA A 263 9.34 -150.53 -43.88
CA ALA A 263 9.88 -151.42 -42.86
C ALA A 263 11.20 -152.14 -43.29
N SER A 264 12.11 -151.47 -43.98
CA SER A 264 13.39 -152.08 -44.37
C SER A 264 14.49 -151.04 -44.61
N LEU A 265 15.60 -151.22 -43.88
CA LEU A 265 16.88 -150.48 -43.92
C LEU A 265 16.85 -149.15 -43.14
N LYS A 266 17.20 -149.06 -41.86
CA LYS A 266 18.33 -149.67 -41.12
C LYS A 266 19.66 -149.59 -41.89
N GLU A 267 20.59 -148.89 -41.27
CA GLU A 267 22.03 -149.24 -41.28
C GLU A 267 22.89 -148.63 -42.39
N LEU A 268 23.15 -147.31 -42.31
CA LEU A 268 24.48 -146.69 -42.48
C LEU A 268 24.40 -145.15 -42.42
N LEU A 269 24.38 -144.58 -41.22
CA LEU A 269 25.29 -143.47 -40.88
C LEU A 269 25.35 -143.21 -39.37
N SER A 270 25.67 -144.29 -38.66
CA SER A 270 26.17 -144.22 -37.30
C SER A 270 27.54 -143.52 -37.26
N ALA A 271 27.70 -142.68 -36.24
CA ALA A 271 28.97 -142.28 -35.61
C ALA A 271 29.80 -141.17 -36.30
N THR A 272 29.54 -139.93 -35.86
CA THR A 272 30.53 -138.95 -35.35
C THR A 272 29.75 -137.71 -34.87
N HIS A 273 29.93 -137.11 -33.70
CA HIS A 273 30.66 -137.48 -32.50
C HIS A 273 30.24 -136.46 -31.41
N GLU A 274 30.53 -136.85 -30.18
CA GLU A 274 30.22 -136.21 -28.92
C GLU A 274 31.29 -135.16 -28.54
N GLN A 275 30.84 -134.01 -28.01
CA GLN A 275 31.57 -132.98 -27.25
C GLN A 275 32.76 -132.23 -27.89
N VAL A 276 32.67 -130.88 -27.93
CA VAL A 276 33.39 -129.94 -27.04
C VAL A 276 33.22 -128.49 -27.57
N ARG A 277 32.60 -127.67 -26.72
CA ARG A 277 32.85 -126.25 -26.42
C ARG A 277 33.61 -125.34 -27.41
N LYS A 278 32.98 -124.16 -27.53
CA LYS A 278 33.50 -122.80 -27.29
C LYS A 278 33.78 -121.93 -28.53
N VAL A 279 33.12 -120.77 -28.45
CA VAL A 279 33.63 -119.42 -28.69
C VAL A 279 33.34 -118.84 -30.08
N GLU A 280 32.50 -117.81 -29.99
CA GLU A 280 32.49 -116.58 -30.76
C GLU A 280 32.22 -116.66 -32.25
N GLY A 281 31.09 -116.08 -32.60
CA GLY A 281 31.21 -114.69 -33.03
C GLY A 281 30.47 -114.37 -34.31
N VAL A 282 29.68 -113.28 -34.21
CA VAL A 282 29.46 -112.32 -35.29
C VAL A 282 28.46 -112.86 -36.33
N ARG A 283 27.30 -112.26 -36.60
CA ARG A 283 27.07 -110.83 -36.89
C ARG A 283 25.58 -110.57 -37.17
N LYS A 284 25.03 -109.57 -36.47
CA LYS A 284 24.17 -108.47 -36.96
C LYS A 284 22.88 -108.79 -37.74
N ALA A 285 21.73 -108.51 -37.12
CA ALA A 285 20.63 -107.78 -37.76
C ALA A 285 19.57 -107.20 -36.78
N GLN A 286 19.87 -106.89 -35.51
CA GLN A 286 18.80 -106.45 -34.60
C GLN A 286 19.19 -105.47 -33.49
N GLU A 287 20.16 -104.59 -33.75
CA GLU A 287 20.55 -103.55 -32.77
C GLU A 287 20.93 -102.19 -33.40
N ASP A 288 20.57 -101.96 -34.67
CA ASP A 288 20.85 -100.70 -35.40
C ASP A 288 19.64 -99.75 -35.51
N VAL A 289 18.50 -100.05 -34.87
CA VAL A 289 17.32 -99.15 -34.87
C VAL A 289 17.29 -98.26 -33.62
N PHE A 290 17.82 -98.72 -32.48
CA PHE A 290 17.68 -97.99 -31.21
C PHE A 290 18.81 -96.97 -30.92
N GLN A 291 19.93 -97.04 -31.65
CA GLN A 291 21.05 -96.08 -31.50
C GLN A 291 21.01 -94.93 -32.53
N LYS A 292 20.26 -95.08 -33.64
CA LYS A 292 20.03 -93.99 -34.60
C LYS A 292 19.01 -92.97 -34.11
N GLU A 293 17.93 -93.41 -33.47
CA GLU A 293 16.93 -92.49 -32.88
C GLU A 293 17.50 -91.63 -31.73
N LYS A 294 18.46 -92.17 -30.97
CA LYS A 294 19.09 -91.45 -29.86
C LYS A 294 20.09 -90.37 -30.32
N THR A 295 20.71 -90.56 -31.48
CA THR A 295 21.66 -89.59 -32.04
C THR A 295 20.98 -88.50 -32.87
N GLU A 296 19.83 -88.81 -33.49
CA GLU A 296 19.01 -87.82 -34.20
C GLU A 296 18.25 -86.89 -33.24
N LEU A 297 17.75 -87.38 -32.09
CA LEU A 297 17.15 -86.54 -31.05
C LEU A 297 18.15 -85.59 -30.37
N LEU A 298 19.42 -86.02 -30.21
CA LEU A 298 20.49 -85.17 -29.69
C LEU A 298 20.95 -84.10 -30.70
N GLN A 299 20.83 -84.35 -32.00
CA GLN A 299 21.08 -83.35 -33.04
C GLN A 299 19.91 -82.37 -33.21
N GLN A 300 18.66 -82.82 -33.01
CA GLN A 300 17.48 -81.94 -32.98
C GLN A 300 17.44 -81.03 -31.75
N GLU A 301 17.84 -81.53 -30.56
CA GLU A 301 18.01 -80.69 -29.37
C GLU A 301 19.15 -79.68 -29.53
N ALA A 302 20.28 -80.06 -30.17
CA ALA A 302 21.37 -79.14 -30.46
C ALA A 302 20.98 -78.07 -31.48
N ALA A 303 20.18 -78.41 -32.49
CA ALA A 303 19.64 -77.47 -33.46
C ALA A 303 18.59 -76.53 -32.84
N GLN A 304 17.71 -77.02 -31.95
CA GLN A 304 16.76 -76.18 -31.20
C GLN A 304 17.45 -75.27 -30.18
N ARG A 305 18.52 -75.73 -29.50
CA ARG A 305 19.32 -74.88 -28.61
C ARG A 305 20.09 -73.79 -29.38
N ALA A 306 20.59 -74.08 -30.58
CA ALA A 306 21.21 -73.07 -31.45
C ALA A 306 20.20 -72.05 -32.01
N LEU A 307 18.95 -72.46 -32.25
CA LEU A 307 17.87 -71.57 -32.69
C LEU A 307 17.37 -70.69 -31.53
N LEU A 308 17.27 -71.24 -30.32
CA LEU A 308 16.96 -70.50 -29.08
C LEU A 308 18.10 -69.56 -28.64
N GLU A 309 19.36 -69.90 -28.89
CA GLU A 309 20.49 -68.97 -28.68
C GLU A 309 20.51 -67.83 -29.70
N LYS A 310 20.15 -68.10 -30.97
CA LYS A 310 19.95 -67.04 -31.98
C LYS A 310 18.76 -66.13 -31.64
N GLU A 311 17.65 -66.68 -31.15
CA GLU A 311 16.52 -65.87 -30.68
C GLU A 311 16.85 -65.11 -29.39
N ARG A 312 17.60 -65.69 -28.45
CA ARG A 312 18.12 -64.98 -27.26
C ARG A 312 19.08 -63.86 -27.63
N HIS A 313 19.94 -64.04 -28.63
CA HIS A 313 20.79 -62.97 -29.15
C HIS A 313 19.99 -61.87 -29.87
N ALA A 314 18.96 -62.23 -30.65
CA ALA A 314 18.08 -61.25 -31.27
C ALA A 314 17.20 -60.49 -30.24
N VAL A 315 16.80 -61.16 -29.15
CA VAL A 315 16.05 -60.53 -28.03
C VAL A 315 16.97 -59.64 -27.20
N THR A 316 18.21 -60.04 -26.91
CA THR A 316 19.18 -59.17 -26.19
C THR A 316 19.66 -57.99 -27.05
N GLU A 317 19.76 -58.13 -28.37
CA GLU A 317 19.98 -56.99 -29.27
C GLU A 317 18.77 -56.06 -29.34
N ARG A 318 17.53 -56.59 -29.34
CA ARG A 318 16.31 -55.76 -29.27
C ARG A 318 16.11 -55.10 -27.91
N GLU A 319 16.44 -55.76 -26.81
CA GLU A 319 16.40 -55.20 -25.46
C GLU A 319 17.49 -54.15 -25.25
N SER A 320 18.70 -54.36 -25.76
CA SER A 320 19.78 -53.35 -25.70
C SER A 320 19.49 -52.13 -26.60
N ALA A 321 18.81 -52.33 -27.74
CA ALA A 321 18.33 -51.22 -28.58
C ALA A 321 17.13 -50.48 -27.94
N ALA A 322 16.23 -51.19 -27.26
CA ALA A 322 15.11 -50.60 -26.53
C ALA A 322 15.58 -49.83 -25.27
N THR A 323 16.53 -50.38 -24.52
CA THR A 323 17.14 -49.67 -23.36
C THR A 323 18.00 -48.49 -23.79
N ARG A 324 18.68 -48.52 -24.95
CA ARG A 324 19.34 -47.33 -25.51
C ARG A 324 18.34 -46.25 -25.93
N ARG A 325 17.21 -46.62 -26.56
CA ARG A 325 16.15 -45.65 -26.90
C ARG A 325 15.45 -45.07 -25.68
N ILE A 326 15.21 -45.87 -24.63
CA ILE A 326 14.64 -45.39 -23.37
C ILE A 326 15.65 -44.47 -22.66
N ALA A 327 16.93 -44.84 -22.61
CA ALA A 327 17.98 -43.98 -22.04
C ALA A 327 18.17 -42.66 -22.81
N GLU A 328 18.07 -42.66 -24.15
CA GLU A 328 18.11 -41.44 -24.99
C GLU A 328 16.85 -40.55 -24.82
N LEU A 329 15.67 -41.15 -24.64
CA LEU A 329 14.43 -40.42 -24.36
C LEU A 329 14.41 -39.86 -22.93
N GLU A 330 14.95 -40.59 -21.95
CA GLU A 330 15.07 -40.12 -20.56
C GLU A 330 16.17 -39.06 -20.39
N THR A 331 17.27 -39.12 -21.15
CA THR A 331 18.31 -38.08 -21.13
C THR A 331 17.87 -36.81 -21.88
N SER A 332 17.12 -36.90 -22.98
CA SER A 332 16.60 -35.71 -23.67
C SER A 332 15.46 -35.03 -22.91
N GLN A 333 14.47 -35.78 -22.40
CA GLN A 333 13.39 -35.20 -21.59
C GLN A 333 13.87 -34.78 -20.18
N GLY A 334 14.86 -35.47 -19.63
CA GLY A 334 15.50 -35.11 -18.36
C GLY A 334 16.29 -33.81 -18.48
N ALA A 335 17.04 -33.61 -19.56
CA ALA A 335 17.81 -32.39 -19.81
C ALA A 335 16.90 -31.16 -20.01
N GLU A 336 15.80 -31.28 -20.75
CA GLU A 336 14.84 -30.17 -20.92
C GLU A 336 14.12 -29.81 -19.61
N ARG A 337 13.76 -30.82 -18.80
CA ARG A 337 13.15 -30.58 -17.48
C ARG A 337 14.13 -29.96 -16.49
N LEU A 338 15.40 -30.35 -16.53
CA LEU A 338 16.47 -29.75 -15.73
C LEU A 338 16.73 -28.30 -16.16
N GLN A 339 16.85 -28.03 -17.46
CA GLN A 339 17.00 -26.65 -17.96
C GLN A 339 15.81 -25.76 -17.57
N TYR A 340 14.58 -26.29 -17.65
CA TYR A 340 13.40 -25.55 -17.22
C TYR A 340 13.38 -25.31 -15.70
N ALA A 341 13.80 -26.29 -14.90
CA ALA A 341 13.92 -26.15 -13.45
C ALA A 341 15.02 -25.16 -13.06
N GLU A 342 16.18 -25.21 -13.71
CA GLU A 342 17.29 -24.27 -13.52
C GLU A 342 16.90 -22.85 -13.94
N GLY A 343 16.22 -22.69 -15.07
CA GLY A 343 15.69 -21.39 -15.51
C GLY A 343 14.66 -20.83 -14.54
N LYS A 344 13.79 -21.69 -13.98
CA LYS A 344 12.79 -21.29 -12.97
C LYS A 344 13.44 -20.97 -11.61
N MET A 345 14.48 -21.71 -11.21
CA MET A 345 15.25 -21.39 -9.99
C MET A 345 16.04 -20.10 -10.14
N ALA A 346 16.65 -19.84 -11.30
CA ALA A 346 17.32 -18.56 -11.59
C ALA A 346 16.33 -17.40 -11.58
N HIS A 347 15.11 -17.59 -12.11
CA HIS A 347 14.07 -16.57 -12.05
C HIS A 347 13.57 -16.32 -10.61
N LEU A 348 13.41 -17.38 -9.80
CA LEU A 348 13.04 -17.27 -8.40
C LEU A 348 14.15 -16.64 -7.54
N SER A 349 15.43 -16.94 -7.82
CA SER A 349 16.54 -16.31 -7.12
C SER A 349 16.68 -14.83 -7.47
N ALA A 350 16.32 -14.43 -8.70
CA ALA A 350 16.21 -13.02 -9.10
C ALA A 350 15.04 -12.29 -8.42
N LEU A 351 13.98 -12.99 -8.01
CA LEU A 351 12.84 -12.44 -7.27
C LEU A 351 13.12 -12.27 -5.77
N GLU A 352 14.03 -13.06 -5.19
CA GLU A 352 14.39 -12.97 -3.78
C GLU A 352 14.90 -11.58 -3.32
N PRO A 353 15.81 -10.89 -4.04
CA PRO A 353 16.23 -9.54 -3.68
C PRO A 353 15.09 -8.51 -3.83
N LEU A 354 14.22 -8.65 -4.83
CA LEU A 354 13.04 -7.80 -4.99
C LEU A 354 12.06 -7.98 -3.83
N TYR A 355 11.84 -9.22 -3.38
CA TYR A 355 11.02 -9.51 -2.20
C TYR A 355 11.65 -8.92 -0.92
N LYS A 356 12.97 -9.03 -0.74
CA LYS A 356 13.67 -8.40 0.39
C LYS A 356 13.54 -6.88 0.35
N GLN A 357 13.66 -6.27 -0.82
CA GLN A 357 13.50 -4.83 -0.99
C GLN A 357 12.06 -4.39 -0.71
N LEU A 358 11.06 -5.11 -1.21
CA LEU A 358 9.65 -4.83 -0.96
C LEU A 358 9.32 -4.97 0.52
N LYS A 359 9.83 -6.03 1.19
CA LYS A 359 9.65 -6.23 2.62
C LYS A 359 10.25 -5.07 3.43
N LYS A 360 11.47 -4.63 3.07
CA LYS A 360 12.13 -3.48 3.69
C LYS A 360 11.31 -2.20 3.51
N GLN A 361 10.81 -1.95 2.31
CA GLN A 361 9.92 -0.80 2.05
C GLN A 361 8.63 -0.87 2.86
N PHE A 362 8.09 -2.06 3.09
CA PHE A 362 6.90 -2.25 3.91
C PHE A 362 7.19 -1.96 5.39
N GLU A 363 8.33 -2.40 5.90
CA GLU A 363 8.78 -2.12 7.27
C GLU A 363 9.05 -0.62 7.49
N GLU A 364 9.71 0.05 6.53
CA GLU A 364 9.94 1.50 6.54
C GLU A 364 8.63 2.30 6.48
N LYS A 365 7.69 1.92 5.60
CA LYS A 365 6.37 2.57 5.55
C LYS A 365 5.55 2.34 6.81
N SER A 366 5.63 1.14 7.39
CA SER A 366 4.92 0.80 8.64
C SER A 366 5.45 1.65 9.81
N THR A 367 6.76 1.84 9.91
CA THR A 367 7.37 2.69 10.94
C THR A 367 6.97 4.15 10.78
N VAL A 368 7.00 4.70 9.56
CA VAL A 368 6.51 6.07 9.30
C VAL A 368 5.03 6.22 9.65
N LEU A 369 4.20 5.20 9.39
CA LEU A 369 2.79 5.19 9.76
C LEU A 369 2.57 5.19 11.28
N GLU A 370 3.37 4.43 12.03
CA GLU A 370 3.32 4.42 13.49
C GLU A 370 3.78 5.76 14.08
N GLU A 371 4.84 6.37 13.54
CA GLU A 371 5.31 7.69 13.94
C GLU A 371 4.27 8.78 13.67
N THR A 372 3.67 8.80 12.47
CA THR A 372 2.60 9.76 12.14
C THR A 372 1.37 9.55 13.02
N ARG A 373 0.99 8.30 13.32
CA ARG A 373 -0.12 8.01 14.24
C ARG A 373 0.18 8.52 15.65
N ARG A 374 1.43 8.39 16.12
CA ARG A 374 1.86 8.91 17.42
C ARG A 374 1.85 10.44 17.46
N SER A 375 2.33 11.11 16.40
CA SER A 375 2.30 12.57 16.29
C SER A 375 0.87 13.12 16.22
N LEU A 376 -0.02 12.47 15.46
CA LEU A 376 -1.44 12.83 15.42
C LEU A 376 -2.10 12.70 16.79
N PHE A 377 -1.78 11.64 17.54
CA PHE A 377 -2.30 11.45 18.89
C PHE A 377 -1.82 12.53 19.86
N LEU A 378 -0.54 12.92 19.79
CA LEU A 378 0.00 14.02 20.59
C LEU A 378 -0.68 15.36 20.27
N LEU A 379 -0.83 15.69 18.99
CA LEU A 379 -1.52 16.89 18.55
C LEU A 379 -2.99 16.91 18.97
N ASP A 380 -3.70 15.78 18.89
CA ASP A 380 -5.09 15.69 19.36
C ASP A 380 -5.19 15.89 20.88
N THR A 381 -4.23 15.35 21.63
CA THR A 381 -4.15 15.53 23.09
C THR A 381 -3.89 17.00 23.45
N GLU A 382 -2.98 17.67 22.74
CA GLU A 382 -2.68 19.10 22.92
C GLU A 382 -3.89 19.98 22.57
N LEU A 383 -4.59 19.66 21.47
CA LEU A 383 -5.79 20.38 21.04
C LEU A 383 -6.93 20.20 22.06
N GLN A 384 -7.10 19.01 22.62
CA GLN A 384 -8.03 18.77 23.72
C GLN A 384 -7.65 19.58 24.97
N GLY A 385 -6.36 19.65 25.32
CA GLY A 385 -5.87 20.50 26.42
C GLY A 385 -6.22 21.96 26.21
N LEU A 386 -5.91 22.52 25.03
CA LEU A 386 -6.25 23.90 24.69
C LEU A 386 -7.77 24.17 24.69
N LYS A 387 -8.59 23.20 24.28
CA LYS A 387 -10.05 23.30 24.39
C LYS A 387 -10.51 23.35 25.84
N MET A 388 -9.93 22.53 26.72
CA MET A 388 -10.23 22.57 28.14
C MET A 388 -9.82 23.91 28.74
N ASP A 389 -8.61 24.40 28.47
CA ASP A 389 -8.12 25.69 28.95
C ASP A 389 -9.00 26.85 28.46
N ARG A 390 -9.38 26.84 27.19
CA ARG A 390 -10.33 27.81 26.63
C ARG A 390 -11.68 27.75 27.34
N SER A 391 -12.23 26.55 27.55
CA SER A 391 -13.50 26.41 28.26
C SER A 391 -13.41 26.85 29.72
N ALA A 392 -12.25 26.65 30.36
CA ALA A 392 -11.99 27.13 31.72
C ALA A 392 -11.87 28.66 31.78
N LEU A 393 -11.29 29.29 30.75
CA LEU A 393 -11.26 30.74 30.56
C LEU A 393 -12.66 31.31 30.30
N GLU A 394 -13.46 30.68 29.44
CA GLU A 394 -14.85 31.09 29.16
C GLU A 394 -15.78 30.91 30.38
N MET A 395 -15.50 29.90 31.22
CA MET A 395 -16.21 29.67 32.47
C MET A 395 -15.61 30.41 33.66
N SER A 396 -14.54 31.18 33.47
CA SER A 396 -13.89 31.93 34.53
C SER A 396 -14.87 32.95 35.10
N PRO A 397 -15.10 32.96 36.43
CA PRO A 397 -15.96 33.95 37.07
C PRO A 397 -15.45 35.37 36.82
N LEU A 398 -14.15 35.55 36.59
CA LEU A 398 -13.54 36.83 36.28
C LEU A 398 -14.01 37.42 34.94
N ALA A 399 -14.24 36.57 33.92
CA ALA A 399 -14.73 37.04 32.62
C ALA A 399 -16.17 37.57 32.75
N LYS A 400 -17.00 36.85 33.50
CA LYS A 400 -18.37 37.29 33.80
C LYS A 400 -18.41 38.53 34.70
N GLU A 401 -17.51 38.63 35.68
CA GLU A 401 -17.34 39.83 36.50
C GLU A 401 -16.95 41.03 35.63
N MET A 402 -15.98 40.87 34.72
CA MET A 402 -15.60 41.92 33.77
C MET A 402 -16.75 42.35 32.86
N ASP A 403 -17.53 41.41 32.33
CA ASP A 403 -18.69 41.73 31.49
C ASP A 403 -19.75 42.50 32.29
N THR A 404 -20.00 42.11 33.55
CA THR A 404 -20.92 42.84 34.43
C THR A 404 -20.38 44.22 34.82
N GLU A 405 -19.07 44.37 35.03
CA GLU A 405 -18.44 45.66 35.29
C GLU A 405 -18.51 46.57 34.05
N LEU A 406 -18.33 46.03 32.84
CA LEU A 406 -18.49 46.77 31.60
C LEU A 406 -19.93 47.22 31.38
N GLU A 407 -20.92 46.36 31.63
CA GLU A 407 -22.34 46.73 31.56
C GLU A 407 -22.69 47.82 32.58
N THR A 408 -22.22 47.70 33.82
CA THR A 408 -22.48 48.73 34.85
C THR A 408 -21.79 50.05 34.54
N LEU A 409 -20.57 50.03 33.97
CA LEU A 409 -19.88 51.23 33.50
C LEU A 409 -20.59 51.86 32.30
N ALA A 410 -21.08 51.05 31.35
CA ALA A 410 -21.84 51.53 30.20
C ALA A 410 -23.15 52.22 30.63
N GLN A 411 -23.87 51.61 31.58
CA GLN A 411 -25.07 52.22 32.15
C GLN A 411 -24.75 53.55 32.84
N LYS A 412 -23.66 53.59 33.61
CA LYS A 412 -23.24 54.82 34.29
C LYS A 412 -22.82 55.93 33.33
N ILE A 413 -22.27 55.59 32.17
CA ILE A 413 -21.97 56.56 31.11
C ILE A 413 -23.27 57.15 30.56
N LEU A 414 -24.27 56.31 30.25
CA LEU A 414 -25.58 56.76 29.79
C LEU A 414 -26.26 57.70 30.81
N ASP A 415 -26.30 57.31 32.08
CA ASP A 415 -26.90 58.14 33.13
C ASP A 415 -26.20 59.51 33.25
N LEU A 416 -24.86 59.54 33.10
CA LEU A 416 -24.09 60.78 33.12
C LEU A 416 -24.29 61.63 31.86
N GLU A 417 -24.53 61.01 30.71
CA GLU A 417 -24.88 61.72 29.47
C GLU A 417 -26.25 62.40 29.58
N GLU A 418 -27.24 61.70 30.14
CA GLU A 418 -28.56 62.27 30.43
C GLU A 418 -28.46 63.44 31.41
N GLU A 419 -27.76 63.29 32.54
CA GLU A 419 -27.57 64.39 33.52
C GLU A 419 -26.88 65.60 32.86
N ASN A 420 -25.88 65.34 32.02
CA ASN A 420 -25.16 66.41 31.34
C ASN A 420 -26.06 67.13 30.31
N GLN A 421 -26.98 66.41 29.67
CA GLN A 421 -27.97 66.99 28.77
C GLN A 421 -28.99 67.86 29.53
N GLU A 422 -29.52 67.39 30.66
CA GLU A 422 -30.40 68.18 31.53
C GLU A 422 -29.72 69.47 32.03
N LEU A 423 -28.44 69.37 32.42
CA LEU A 423 -27.65 70.54 32.84
C LEU A 423 -27.46 71.54 31.70
N GLN A 424 -27.24 71.07 30.47
CA GLN A 424 -27.15 71.95 29.30
C GLN A 424 -28.48 72.68 29.03
N GLU A 425 -29.61 71.99 29.17
CA GLU A 425 -30.94 72.62 29.05
C GLU A 425 -31.15 73.71 30.11
N LEU A 426 -30.81 73.42 31.37
CA LEU A 426 -30.86 74.38 32.48
C LEU A 426 -29.97 75.61 32.23
N VAL A 427 -28.73 75.41 31.79
CA VAL A 427 -27.81 76.51 31.43
C VAL A 427 -28.40 77.34 30.30
N THR A 428 -29.00 76.70 29.30
CA THR A 428 -29.63 77.39 28.16
C THR A 428 -30.83 78.22 28.62
N LEU A 429 -31.64 77.69 29.53
CA LEU A 429 -32.78 78.40 30.13
C LEU A 429 -32.32 79.61 30.97
N LEU A 430 -31.29 79.43 31.80
CA LEU A 430 -30.69 80.50 32.61
C LEU A 430 -30.09 81.61 31.72
N THR A 431 -29.40 81.23 30.65
CA THR A 431 -28.82 82.19 29.71
C THR A 431 -29.89 83.01 28.98
N LYS A 432 -31.06 82.43 28.70
CA LYS A 432 -32.22 83.15 28.13
C LYS A 432 -32.93 84.07 29.11
N THR A 433 -32.92 83.74 30.40
CA THR A 433 -33.65 84.47 31.45
C THR A 433 -32.84 85.60 32.09
N ILE A 434 -31.51 85.63 31.92
CA ILE A 434 -30.70 86.78 32.34
C ILE A 434 -30.95 87.93 31.34
N PRO A 435 -31.66 89.00 31.74
CA PRO A 435 -31.90 90.12 30.84
C PRO A 435 -30.55 90.76 30.50
N GLN A 436 -30.24 90.83 29.20
CA GLN A 436 -29.10 91.60 28.71
C GLN A 436 -29.31 93.05 29.16
N LYS A 437 -28.61 93.45 30.23
CA LYS A 437 -28.47 94.86 30.62
C LYS A 437 -27.81 95.56 29.43
N LYS A 438 -28.64 96.16 28.57
CA LYS A 438 -28.21 97.11 27.55
C LYS A 438 -27.44 98.22 28.28
N LYS A 439 -26.12 98.24 28.07
CA LYS A 439 -25.32 99.45 28.24
C LYS A 439 -25.56 100.36 27.05
#